data_AF-A0A5Q4D984-F1
#
_entry.id   AF-A0A5Q4D984-F1
#
_cell.length_a   1.000
_cell.length_b   1.000
_cell.length_c   1.000
_cell.angle_alpha   90.00
_cell.angle_beta   90.00
_cell.angle_gamma   90.00
#
_symmetry.space_group_name_H-M   'P 1'
#
loop_
_entity.id
_entity.type
_entity.pdbx_description
1 polymer ?
#
loop_
_entity_poly.entity_id
_entity_poly.type
_entity_poly.pdbx_seq_one_letter_code
_entity_poly.pdbx_strand_id
1 'polypeptide(L)'
;MRLLFAALVILHGLIHFMGPAKAFGWAELPQLQLPIPRGIGILWGLAGLALLATAALHLLGARGWWALALVAVVLSQGVILASWSDAKVGTIPNLLILAVVIATLREGLRG
;
A
#
# COMPACT_ATOMS: atom_id res chain seq x y z
N MET A 1 -16.48 -6.80 8.37
CA MET A 1 -15.13 -6.99 7.78
C MET A 1 -14.80 -5.96 6.69
N ARG A 2 -15.74 -5.61 5.80
CA ARG A 2 -15.53 -4.63 4.71
C ARG A 2 -14.87 -3.31 5.15
N LEU A 3 -15.41 -2.67 6.18
CA LEU A 3 -14.88 -1.39 6.69
C LEU A 3 -13.52 -1.54 7.36
N LEU A 4 -13.28 -2.62 8.10
CA LEU A 4 -11.99 -2.89 8.74
C LEU A 4 -10.88 -3.08 7.70
N PHE A 5 -11.15 -3.85 6.64
CA PHE A 5 -10.21 -4.00 5.53
C PHE A 5 -9.94 -2.66 4.83
N ALA A 6 -10.98 -1.90 4.52
CA ALA A 6 -10.80 -0.58 3.92
C ALA A 6 -10.01 0.37 4.82
N ALA A 7 -10.27 0.38 6.13
CA ALA A 7 -9.53 1.19 7.09
C ALA A 7 -8.04 0.81 7.13
N LEU A 8 -7.72 -0.49 7.13
CA LEU A 8 -6.34 -0.98 7.04
C LEU A 8 -5.64 -0.49 5.76
N VAL A 9 -6.29 -0.66 4.61
CA VAL A 9 -5.74 -0.24 3.30
C VAL A 9 -5.54 1.28 3.25
N ILE A 10 -6.50 2.06 3.78
CA ILE A 10 -6.42 3.52 3.84
C ILE A 10 -5.27 3.96 4.73
N LEU A 11 -5.17 3.45 5.96
CA LEU A 11 -4.08 3.82 6.88
C LEU A 11 -2.71 3.50 6.26
N HIS A 12 -2.58 2.31 5.68
CA HIS A 12 -1.34 1.90 5.02
C HIS A 12 -1.01 2.78 3.82
N GLY A 13 -2.01 3.08 2.98
CA GLY A 13 -1.86 4.01 1.86
C GLY A 13 -1.45 5.42 2.28
N LEU A 14 -1.98 5.92 3.39
CA LEU A 14 -1.61 7.23 3.93
C LEU A 14 -0.16 7.27 4.46
N ILE A 15 0.30 6.20 5.11
CA ILE A 15 1.69 6.11 5.60
C ILE A 15 2.69 6.17 4.43
N HIS A 16 2.33 5.65 3.26
CA HIS A 16 3.20 5.73 2.07
C HIS A 16 3.50 7.16 1.61
N PHE A 17 2.73 8.18 2.03
CA PHE A 17 3.05 9.58 1.72
C PHE A 17 4.25 10.14 2.52
N MET A 18 4.75 9.41 3.52
CA MET A 18 6.03 9.73 4.18
C MET A 18 7.21 9.66 3.20
N GLY A 19 7.17 8.75 2.23
CA GLY A 19 8.21 8.59 1.21
C GLY A 19 8.45 9.84 0.36
N PRO A 20 7.45 10.37 -0.36
CA PRO A 20 7.60 11.63 -1.10
C PRO A 20 7.88 12.81 -0.17
N ALA A 21 7.24 12.88 1.01
CA ALA A 21 7.51 13.96 1.96
C ALA A 21 9.01 14.03 2.34
N LYS A 22 9.65 12.88 2.56
CA LYS A 22 11.10 12.81 2.77
C LYS A 22 11.90 13.09 1.49
N ALA A 23 11.57 12.43 0.38
CA ALA A 23 12.37 12.47 -0.85
C ALA A 23 12.43 13.87 -1.50
N PHE A 24 11.40 14.69 -1.29
CA PHE A 24 11.31 16.06 -1.79
C PHE A 24 11.63 17.12 -0.73
N GLY A 25 11.94 16.72 0.51
CA GLY A 25 12.28 17.65 1.59
C GLY A 25 11.10 18.47 2.10
N TRP A 26 9.87 17.94 2.03
CA TRP A 26 8.69 18.62 2.56
C TRP A 26 8.55 18.50 4.08
N ALA A 27 9.15 17.46 4.68
CA ALA A 27 9.13 17.24 6.12
C ALA A 27 10.37 16.48 6.60
N GLU A 28 10.79 16.75 7.84
CA GLU A 28 11.77 15.93 8.55
C GLU A 28 11.07 14.72 9.18
N LEU A 29 11.50 13.52 8.79
CA LEU A 29 10.87 12.27 9.21
C LEU A 29 11.91 11.37 9.89
N PRO A 30 12.17 11.53 11.20
CA PRO A 30 13.23 10.80 11.91
C PRO A 30 13.02 9.28 11.95
N GLN A 31 11.81 8.80 11.67
CA GLN A 31 11.48 7.37 11.56
C GLN A 31 11.99 6.75 10.25
N LEU A 32 12.19 7.57 9.21
CA LEU A 32 12.88 7.17 7.98
C LEU A 32 14.30 7.73 8.09
N GLN A 33 15.30 6.89 8.34
CA GLN A 33 16.70 7.29 8.46
C GLN A 33 17.42 7.17 7.12
N LEU A 34 17.17 6.10 6.36
CA LEU A 34 17.73 5.89 5.04
C LEU A 34 17.36 7.02 4.07
N PRO A 35 18.30 7.49 3.23
CA PRO A 35 17.98 8.46 2.19
C PRO A 35 16.99 7.85 1.20
N ILE A 36 16.00 8.64 0.78
CA ILE A 36 15.02 8.23 -0.23
C ILE A 36 15.27 9.07 -1.49
N PRO A 37 15.84 8.50 -2.57
CA PRO A 37 15.96 9.20 -3.84
C PRO A 37 14.59 9.62 -4.39
N ARG A 38 14.52 10.76 -5.09
CA ARG A 38 13.26 11.30 -5.64
C ARG A 38 12.45 10.27 -6.43
N GLY A 39 13.10 9.46 -7.27
CA GLY A 39 12.44 8.39 -8.03
C GLY A 39 11.75 7.36 -7.13
N ILE A 40 12.41 6.96 -6.03
CA ILE A 40 11.83 6.04 -5.04
C ILE A 40 10.69 6.74 -4.28
N GLY A 41 10.85 8.01 -3.92
CA GLY A 41 9.78 8.80 -3.29
C GLY A 41 8.51 8.90 -4.16
N ILE A 42 8.65 8.99 -5.48
CA ILE A 42 7.53 8.92 -6.43
C ILE A 42 6.87 7.53 -6.35
N LEU A 43 7.64 6.44 -6.34
CA LEU A 43 7.09 5.09 -6.21
C LEU A 43 6.34 4.88 -4.89
N TRP A 44 6.82 5.47 -3.78
CA TRP A 44 6.09 5.49 -2.51
C TRP A 44 4.73 6.17 -2.68
N GLY A 45 4.70 7.38 -3.27
CA GLY A 45 3.45 8.08 -3.55
C GLY A 45 2.49 7.31 -4.46
N LEU A 46 3.01 6.66 -5.52
CA LEU A 46 2.20 5.82 -6.40
C LEU A 46 1.64 4.60 -5.68
N ALA A 47 2.40 3.96 -4.78
CA ALA A 47 1.91 2.88 -3.93
C ALA A 47 0.78 3.37 -3.01
N GLY A 48 0.96 4.53 -2.37
CA GLY A 48 -0.05 5.15 -1.51
C GLY A 48 -1.35 5.44 -2.27
N LEU A 49 -1.25 6.08 -3.43
CA LEU A 49 -2.41 6.37 -4.30
C LEU A 49 -3.11 5.10 -4.79
N ALA A 50 -2.35 4.08 -5.19
CA ALA A 50 -2.90 2.81 -5.62
C ALA A 50 -3.66 2.11 -4.47
N LEU A 51 -3.13 2.13 -3.25
CA LEU A 51 -3.81 1.60 -2.07
C LEU A 51 -5.11 2.36 -1.76
N LEU A 52 -5.09 3.69 -1.79
CA LEU A 52 -6.30 4.50 -1.57
C LEU A 52 -7.36 4.23 -2.65
N ALA A 53 -6.96 4.11 -3.91
CA ALA A 53 -7.85 3.73 -5.00
C ALA A 53 -8.41 2.31 -4.81
N THR A 54 -7.60 1.34 -4.36
CA THR A 54 -8.06 0.00 -3.98
C THR A 54 -9.13 0.06 -2.90
N ALA A 55 -8.92 0.84 -1.84
CA ALA A 55 -9.90 1.00 -0.76
C ALA A 55 -11.22 1.58 -1.28
N ALA A 56 -11.15 2.62 -2.13
CA ALA A 56 -12.32 3.23 -2.74
C ALA A 56 -13.09 2.23 -3.62
N LEU A 57 -12.42 1.52 -4.53
CA LEU A 57 -13.05 0.51 -5.39
C LEU A 57 -13.70 -0.62 -4.58
N HIS A 58 -13.04 -1.08 -3.53
CA HIS A 58 -13.59 -2.08 -2.63
C HIS A 58 -14.84 -1.56 -1.88
N LEU A 59 -14.84 -0.30 -1.43
CA LEU A 59 -16.00 0.36 -0.80
C LEU A 59 -17.12 0.69 -1.79
N LEU A 60 -16.85 0.75 -3.09
CA LEU A 60 -17.85 0.87 -4.14
C LEU A 60 -18.35 -0.49 -4.66
N GLY A 61 -17.71 -1.59 -4.25
CA GLY A 61 -18.11 -2.93 -4.66
C GLY A 61 -17.74 -3.25 -6.12
N ALA A 62 -16.72 -2.58 -6.66
CA ALA A 62 -16.28 -2.80 -8.03
C ALA A 62 -15.71 -4.21 -8.21
N ARG A 63 -16.25 -5.01 -9.14
CA ARG A 63 -15.89 -6.43 -9.34
C ARG A 63 -14.38 -6.70 -9.53
N GLY A 64 -13.62 -5.74 -10.06
CA GLY A 64 -12.19 -5.86 -10.34
C GLY A 64 -11.25 -5.23 -9.31
N TRP A 65 -11.72 -4.80 -8.13
CA TRP A 65 -10.90 -4.07 -7.15
C TRP A 65 -9.61 -4.81 -6.75
N TRP A 66 -9.65 -6.15 -6.76
CA TRP A 66 -8.53 -7.02 -6.38
C TRP A 66 -7.33 -6.91 -7.33
N ALA A 67 -7.56 -6.60 -8.62
CA ALA A 67 -6.47 -6.47 -9.58
C ALA A 67 -5.60 -5.25 -9.26
N LEU A 68 -6.23 -4.12 -8.95
CA LEU A 68 -5.52 -2.93 -8.48
C LEU A 68 -4.84 -3.17 -7.12
N ALA A 69 -5.49 -3.93 -6.22
CA ALA A 69 -4.91 -4.29 -4.94
C ALA A 69 -3.59 -5.06 -5.08
N LEU A 70 -3.49 -6.00 -6.03
CA LEU A 70 -2.25 -6.73 -6.31
C LEU A 70 -1.13 -5.80 -6.78
N VAL A 71 -1.43 -4.91 -7.73
CA VAL A 71 -0.47 -3.90 -8.19
C VAL A 71 -0.01 -3.01 -7.04
N ALA A 72 -0.96 -2.54 -6.22
CA ALA A 72 -0.68 -1.70 -5.06
C ALA A 72 0.23 -2.41 -4.04
N VAL A 73 -0.02 -3.69 -3.74
CA VAL A 73 0.81 -4.50 -2.84
C VAL A 73 2.22 -4.71 -3.40
N VAL A 74 2.36 -4.97 -4.70
CA VAL A 74 3.69 -5.13 -5.34
C VAL A 74 4.50 -3.84 -5.27
N LEU A 75 3.90 -2.69 -5.62
CA LEU A 75 4.55 -1.38 -5.52
C LEU A 75 4.93 -1.06 -4.07
N SER A 76 3.99 -1.23 -3.15
CA SER A 76 4.16 -1.06 -1.71
C SER A 76 5.32 -1.91 -1.18
N GLN A 77 5.39 -3.19 -1.55
CA GLN A 77 6.45 -4.07 -1.09
C GLN A 77 7.80 -3.69 -1.70
N GLY A 78 7.84 -3.29 -2.97
CA GLY A 78 9.06 -2.83 -3.64
C GLY A 78 9.70 -1.65 -2.91
N VAL A 79 8.91 -0.66 -2.51
CA VAL A 79 9.42 0.50 -1.77
C VAL A 79 9.79 0.17 -0.32
N ILE A 80 9.09 -0.76 0.33
CA ILE A 80 9.48 -1.28 1.65
C ILE A 80 10.83 -1.98 1.60
N LEU A 81 11.09 -2.80 0.57
CA LEU A 81 12.38 -3.46 0.38
C LEU A 81 13.51 -2.46 0.14
N ALA A 82 13.25 -1.39 -0.60
CA ALA A 82 14.20 -0.29 -0.82
C ALA A 82 14.50 0.53 0.45
N SER A 83 13.71 0.40 1.51
CA SER A 83 13.88 1.11 2.79
C SER A 83 13.74 0.15 3.98
N TRP A 84 14.29 -1.08 3.84
CA TRP A 84 13.98 -2.21 4.71
C TRP A 84 14.18 -1.96 6.21
N SER A 85 15.31 -1.37 6.62
CA SER A 85 15.60 -1.10 8.03
C SER A 85 14.53 -0.24 8.71
N ASP A 86 13.94 0.67 7.94
CA ASP A 86 13.02 1.69 8.43
C ASP A 86 11.55 1.26 8.25
N ALA A 87 11.26 0.50 7.19
CA ALA A 87 9.89 0.28 6.72
C ALA A 87 9.40 -1.18 6.79
N LYS A 88 10.21 -2.16 7.21
CA LYS A 88 9.86 -3.60 7.18
C LYS A 88 8.52 -3.96 7.83
N VAL A 89 8.08 -3.22 8.85
CA VAL A 89 6.78 -3.43 9.53
C VAL A 89 5.61 -3.25 8.55
N GLY A 90 5.76 -2.41 7.53
CA GLY A 90 4.79 -2.24 6.44
C GLY A 90 4.53 -3.52 5.63
N THR A 91 5.37 -4.56 5.76
CA THR A 91 5.12 -5.87 5.16
C THR A 91 3.87 -6.53 5.77
N ILE A 92 3.58 -6.28 7.05
CA ILE A 92 2.43 -6.88 7.75
C ILE A 92 1.09 -6.50 7.07
N PRO A 93 0.74 -5.22 6.89
CA PRO A 93 -0.48 -4.87 6.16
C PRO A 93 -0.47 -5.36 4.71
N ASN A 94 0.68 -5.41 4.01
CA ASN A 94 0.74 -6.01 2.66
C ASN A 94 0.31 -7.49 2.65
N LEU A 95 0.78 -8.29 3.62
CA LEU A 95 0.40 -9.69 3.75
C LEU A 95 -1.09 -9.86 4.07
N LEU A 96 -1.63 -9.01 4.96
CA LEU A 96 -3.07 -9.01 5.26
C LEU A 96 -3.91 -8.65 4.04
N ILE A 97 -3.47 -7.65 3.25
CA ILE A 97 -4.16 -7.27 2.01
C ILE A 97 -4.13 -8.40 1.00
N LEU A 98 -2.97 -9.02 0.81
CA LEU A 98 -2.81 -10.15 -0.10
C LEU A 98 -3.70 -11.34 0.31
N ALA A 99 -3.82 -11.63 1.61
CA ALA A 99 -4.68 -12.70 2.11
C ALA A 99 -6.17 -12.46 1.75
N VAL A 100 -6.66 -11.23 1.90
CA VAL A 100 -8.05 -10.87 1.52
C VAL A 100 -8.26 -10.96 0.01
N VAL A 101 -7.27 -10.55 -0.79
CA VAL A 101 -7.32 -10.70 -2.26
C VAL A 101 -7.41 -12.18 -2.65
N ILE A 102 -6.57 -13.04 -2.06
CA ILE A 102 -6.59 -14.48 -2.33
C ILE A 102 -7.94 -15.10 -1.92
N ALA A 103 -8.49 -14.72 -0.76
CA ALA A 103 -9.80 -15.18 -0.33
C ALA A 103 -10.90 -14.78 -1.33
N THR A 104 -10.88 -13.52 -1.79
CA THR A 104 -11.82 -12.99 -2.79
C THR A 104 -11.77 -13.76 -4.11
N LEU A 105 -10.56 -14.04 -4.61
CA LEU A 105 -10.39 -14.81 -5.84
C LEU A 105 -10.89 -16.26 -5.70
N ARG A 106 -10.68 -16.89 -4.54
CA ARG A 106 -11.17 -18.25 -4.27
C ARG A 106 -12.68 -18.33 -4.25
N GLU A 107 -13.37 -17.32 -3.71
CA GLU A 107 -14.83 -17.24 -3.72
C GLU A 107 -15.36 -17.08 -5.15
N GLY A 108 -14.72 -16.25 -5.97
CA GLY A 108 -15.09 -16.04 -7.37
C GLY A 108 -14.91 -17.26 -8.28
N LEU A 109 -14.03 -18.22 -7.93
CA LEU A 109 -13.84 -19.47 -8.67
C LEU A 109 -14.86 -20.57 -8.31
N ARG A 110 -15.64 -20.38 -7.24
CA ARG A 110 -16.59 -21.38 -6.73
C ARG A 110 -18.04 -21.11 -7.15
N GLY A 111 -18.33 -19.96 -7.76
CA GLY A 111 -19.65 -19.58 -8.29
C GLY A 111 -19.66 -19.54 -9.81
#